data_AF-A0A433JWZ4-F1
#
_entry.id   AF-A0A433JWZ4-F1
#
_cell.length_a   1.000
_cell.length_b   1.000
_cell.length_c   1.000
_cell.angle_alpha   90.00
_cell.angle_beta   90.00
_cell.angle_gamma   90.00
#
_symmetry.space_group_name_H-M   'P 1'
#
loop_
_entity.id
_entity.type
_entity.pdbx_description
1 polymer ?
#
loop_
_entity_poly.entity_id
_entity_poly.type
_entity_poly.pdbx_seq_one_letter_code
_entity_poly.pdbx_strand_id
1 'polypeptide(L)'
;MFNKTALLMKNAELNHAKPLKYVVIGTDVNRDNGLCEVLNHSLSHLEVCHVDIFDSRVYPGQDFADINLEFTEKPKKHKIGINEWQHHQYHYYAVDLAQQPRAVKTDIHPALLFALNQLEGQITAAKTADQLIMLLLPTGWDSHQDETAFCGKLIDGQLMSEADAKKYRFNNQDLVYFYEQVLQLYKANKESVAGIYWGLEGGYDQAMYTQQIPLMLTTLALQLKEEPNASPCLMC
;
A
#
# COMPACT_ATOMS: atom_id res chain seq x y z
N MET A 1 -12.46 -17.97 3.27
CA MET A 1 -11.43 -17.38 2.40
C MET A 1 -10.26 -16.99 3.30
N PHE A 2 -9.00 -17.18 2.88
CA PHE A 2 -7.81 -16.89 3.70
C PHE A 2 -7.21 -15.53 3.33
N ASN A 3 -6.68 -14.79 4.29
CA ASN A 3 -5.91 -13.57 4.01
C ASN A 3 -4.47 -13.95 3.60
N LYS A 4 -4.12 -13.72 2.31
CA LYS A 4 -2.83 -14.11 1.71
C LYS A 4 -1.66 -13.42 2.40
N THR A 5 -1.79 -12.12 2.67
CA THR A 5 -0.77 -11.28 3.30
C THR A 5 -0.44 -11.78 4.71
N ALA A 6 -1.46 -12.03 5.54
CA ALA A 6 -1.26 -12.56 6.88
C ALA A 6 -0.61 -13.95 6.87
N LEU A 7 -0.97 -14.82 5.91
CA LEU A 7 -0.35 -16.14 5.76
C LEU A 7 1.14 -16.01 5.41
N LEU A 8 1.49 -15.12 4.50
CA LEU A 8 2.88 -14.85 4.12
C LEU A 8 3.70 -14.30 5.30
N MET A 9 3.12 -13.40 6.09
CA MET A 9 3.74 -12.88 7.31
C MET A 9 3.98 -14.00 8.33
N LYS A 10 2.97 -14.84 8.57
CA LYS A 10 3.11 -15.97 9.49
C LYS A 10 4.17 -16.97 9.01
N ASN A 11 4.21 -17.24 7.72
CA ASN A 11 5.23 -18.10 7.13
C ASN A 11 6.64 -17.49 7.27
N ALA A 12 6.79 -16.19 7.03
CA ALA A 12 8.07 -15.50 7.19
C ALA A 12 8.52 -15.47 8.65
N GLU A 13 7.62 -15.22 9.59
CA GLU A 13 7.88 -15.29 11.04
C GLU A 13 8.44 -16.67 11.46
N LEU A 14 7.86 -17.75 10.95
CA LEU A 14 8.25 -19.11 11.32
C LEU A 14 9.56 -19.58 10.69
N ASN A 15 9.95 -19.02 9.54
CA ASN A 15 11.04 -19.55 8.73
C ASN A 15 12.24 -18.60 8.58
N HIS A 16 12.07 -17.30 8.82
CA HIS A 16 13.16 -16.34 8.68
C HIS A 16 14.11 -16.39 9.89
N ALA A 17 15.42 -16.39 9.65
CA ALA A 17 16.43 -16.58 10.69
C ALA A 17 16.50 -15.43 11.72
N LYS A 18 16.03 -14.24 11.35
CA LYS A 18 15.95 -13.04 12.20
C LYS A 18 14.55 -12.45 12.18
N PRO A 19 14.09 -11.77 13.25
CA PRO A 19 12.85 -11.01 13.22
C PRO A 19 12.84 -10.01 12.06
N LEU A 20 11.70 -9.94 11.37
CA LEU A 20 11.48 -9.01 10.26
C LEU A 20 10.57 -7.87 10.71
N LYS A 21 10.80 -6.71 10.11
CA LYS A 21 9.83 -5.63 10.10
C LYS A 21 8.95 -5.75 8.87
N TYR A 22 7.65 -5.56 9.02
CA TYR A 22 6.72 -5.65 7.90
C TYR A 22 6.20 -4.26 7.54
N VAL A 23 6.22 -3.96 6.25
CA VAL A 23 5.55 -2.78 5.70
C VAL A 23 4.49 -3.29 4.75
N VAL A 24 3.22 -3.02 5.06
CA VAL A 24 2.07 -3.38 4.23
C VAL A 24 1.51 -2.10 3.64
N ILE A 25 1.37 -2.03 2.32
CA ILE A 25 0.73 -0.88 1.65
C ILE A 25 -0.38 -1.40 0.74
N GLY A 26 -1.62 -1.19 1.17
CA GLY A 26 -2.82 -1.49 0.41
C GLY A 26 -3.23 -0.32 -0.46
N THR A 27 -3.50 -0.58 -1.74
CA THR A 27 -4.03 0.43 -2.68
C THR A 27 -5.41 0.06 -3.23
N ASP A 28 -6.02 -0.99 -2.69
CA ASP A 28 -7.38 -1.43 -3.01
C ASP A 28 -8.40 -0.41 -2.52
N VAL A 29 -9.42 -0.10 -3.31
CA VAL A 29 -10.41 0.91 -2.91
C VAL A 29 -11.25 0.49 -1.71
N ASN A 30 -11.41 -0.82 -1.50
CA ASN A 30 -12.13 -1.38 -0.38
C ASN A 30 -11.17 -1.52 0.81
N ARG A 31 -11.63 -1.09 2.00
CA ARG A 31 -10.84 -1.18 3.23
C ARG A 31 -10.40 -2.61 3.48
N ASP A 32 -9.12 -2.83 3.81
CA ASP A 32 -8.60 -4.15 4.18
C ASP A 32 -8.92 -4.50 5.65
N ASN A 33 -10.22 -4.51 5.97
CA ASN A 33 -10.73 -4.78 7.31
C ASN A 33 -10.36 -6.19 7.78
N GLY A 34 -10.37 -7.17 6.87
CA GLY A 34 -9.98 -8.55 7.16
C GLY A 34 -8.50 -8.71 7.52
N LEU A 35 -7.58 -8.03 6.80
CA LEU A 35 -6.17 -8.02 7.22
C LEU A 35 -6.00 -7.27 8.53
N CYS A 36 -6.65 -6.11 8.68
CA CYS A 36 -6.54 -5.30 9.87
C CYS A 36 -6.93 -6.08 11.14
N GLU A 37 -8.04 -6.81 11.10
CA GLU A 37 -8.49 -7.68 12.20
C GLU A 37 -7.44 -8.74 12.56
N VAL A 38 -6.90 -9.44 11.56
CA VAL A 38 -5.90 -10.50 11.78
C VAL A 38 -4.61 -9.92 12.35
N LEU A 39 -4.14 -8.79 11.81
CA LEU A 39 -2.93 -8.14 12.29
C LEU A 39 -3.09 -7.59 13.71
N ASN A 40 -4.24 -7.00 14.01
CA ASN A 40 -4.53 -6.46 15.34
C ASN A 40 -4.62 -7.56 16.40
N HIS A 41 -5.32 -8.66 16.12
CA HIS A 41 -5.60 -9.68 17.13
C HIS A 41 -4.61 -10.84 17.18
N SER A 42 -4.00 -11.21 16.05
CA SER A 42 -3.19 -12.44 15.96
C SER A 42 -1.72 -12.19 15.69
N LEU A 43 -1.36 -11.05 15.07
CA LEU A 43 0.01 -10.74 14.66
C LEU A 43 0.52 -9.39 15.18
N SER A 44 -0.13 -8.80 16.19
CA SER A 44 0.23 -7.47 16.72
C SER A 44 1.54 -7.46 17.52
N HIS A 45 2.05 -8.64 17.88
CA HIS A 45 3.40 -8.79 18.42
C HIS A 45 4.49 -8.65 17.35
N LEU A 46 4.16 -8.73 16.06
CA LEU A 46 5.08 -8.44 14.97
C LEU A 46 5.18 -6.93 14.76
N GLU A 47 6.35 -6.44 14.37
CA GLU A 47 6.54 -5.04 14.00
C GLU A 47 5.98 -4.79 12.60
N VAL A 48 4.82 -4.15 12.54
CA VAL A 48 4.07 -3.97 11.30
C VAL A 48 3.64 -2.53 11.14
N CYS A 49 4.03 -1.91 10.02
CA CYS A 49 3.46 -0.66 9.53
C CYS A 49 2.50 -0.98 8.39
N HIS A 50 1.20 -0.80 8.60
CA HIS A 50 0.16 -1.07 7.61
C HIS A 50 -0.47 0.25 7.18
N VAL A 51 -0.27 0.63 5.92
CA VAL A 51 -0.92 1.75 5.26
C VAL A 51 -2.06 1.22 4.40
N ASP A 52 -3.27 1.44 4.85
CA ASP A 52 -4.51 1.02 4.19
C ASP A 52 -5.14 2.24 3.51
N ILE A 53 -5.04 2.31 2.19
CA ILE A 53 -5.62 3.39 1.40
C ILE A 53 -6.93 2.90 0.79
N PHE A 54 -8.05 3.45 1.24
CA PHE A 54 -9.39 3.01 0.84
C PHE A 54 -10.33 4.21 0.69
N ASP A 55 -11.57 3.98 0.26
CA ASP A 55 -12.63 5.00 0.29
C ASP A 55 -13.76 4.57 1.21
N SER A 56 -13.98 5.33 2.29
CA SER A 56 -14.99 5.02 3.31
C SER A 56 -16.43 4.98 2.79
N ARG A 57 -16.68 5.54 1.60
CA ARG A 57 -18.03 5.61 1.00
C ARG A 57 -18.41 4.37 0.19
N VAL A 58 -17.44 3.52 -0.15
CA VAL A 58 -17.68 2.26 -0.87
C VAL A 58 -17.52 1.09 0.08
N TYR A 59 -17.84 -0.13 -0.37
CA TYR A 59 -17.76 -1.32 0.46
C TYR A 59 -16.43 -1.38 1.26
N PRO A 60 -16.45 -1.73 2.56
CA PRO A 60 -17.60 -2.10 3.39
C PRO A 60 -18.41 -0.93 3.94
N GLY A 61 -18.12 0.31 3.56
CA GLY A 61 -18.78 1.52 4.06
C GLY A 61 -18.30 1.92 5.45
N GLN A 62 -17.04 1.59 5.77
CA GLN A 62 -16.44 1.81 7.08
C GLN A 62 -15.58 3.06 7.08
N ASP A 63 -15.81 3.95 8.03
CA ASP A 63 -15.04 5.17 8.22
C ASP A 63 -14.17 5.11 9.50
N PHE A 64 -13.61 6.25 9.92
CA PHE A 64 -12.78 6.30 11.12
C PHE A 64 -13.54 5.99 12.41
N ALA A 65 -14.86 6.21 12.47
CA ALA A 65 -15.67 5.84 13.61
C ALA A 65 -15.76 4.31 13.74
N ASP A 66 -15.91 3.58 12.64
CA ASP A 66 -15.89 2.11 12.65
C ASP A 66 -14.53 1.58 13.10
N ILE A 67 -13.45 2.14 12.56
CA ILE A 67 -12.07 1.75 12.92
C ILE A 67 -11.81 2.01 14.41
N ASN A 68 -12.35 3.09 14.99
CA ASN A 68 -12.22 3.35 16.43
C ASN A 68 -12.84 2.26 17.31
N LEU A 69 -13.79 1.46 16.79
CA LEU A 69 -14.37 0.35 17.53
C LEU A 69 -13.44 -0.88 17.57
N GLU A 70 -12.49 -0.96 16.63
CA GLU A 70 -11.54 -2.08 16.50
C GLU A 70 -10.29 -1.91 17.38
N PHE A 71 -10.01 -0.68 17.82
CA PHE A 71 -8.83 -0.34 18.62
C PHE A 71 -9.22 0.22 20.00
N THR A 72 -8.48 -0.17 21.03
CA THR A 72 -8.68 0.34 22.40
C THR A 72 -8.11 1.74 22.59
N GLU A 73 -7.07 2.08 21.83
CA GLU A 73 -6.37 3.35 21.92
C GLU A 73 -6.97 4.39 20.99
N LYS A 74 -6.90 5.66 21.40
CA LYS A 74 -7.37 6.77 20.56
C LYS A 74 -6.43 6.95 19.37
N PRO A 75 -6.96 7.27 18.17
CA PRO A 75 -6.12 7.50 17.02
C PRO A 75 -5.25 8.74 17.20
N LYS A 76 -4.02 8.64 16.69
CA LYS A 76 -3.19 9.80 16.40
C LYS A 76 -3.59 10.37 15.04
N LYS A 77 -4.08 11.61 15.05
CA LYS A 77 -4.42 12.35 13.83
C LYS A 77 -3.15 12.91 13.20
N HIS A 78 -2.89 12.58 11.94
CA HIS A 78 -1.74 13.12 11.20
C HIS A 78 -2.15 14.34 10.38
N LYS A 79 -3.22 14.20 9.60
CA LYS A 79 -3.86 15.27 8.82
C LYS A 79 -5.29 14.87 8.50
N ILE A 80 -6.06 15.76 7.88
CA ILE A 80 -7.41 15.43 7.39
C ILE A 80 -7.30 14.17 6.53
N GLY A 81 -8.23 13.22 6.71
CA GLY A 81 -8.25 11.96 5.97
C GLY A 81 -7.14 10.96 6.31
N ILE A 82 -6.28 11.21 7.30
CA ILE A 82 -5.24 10.25 7.73
C ILE A 82 -5.14 10.17 9.25
N ASN A 83 -5.46 8.99 9.78
CA ASN A 83 -5.33 8.64 11.19
C ASN A 83 -4.47 7.39 11.36
N GLU A 84 -3.78 7.32 12.50
CA GLU A 84 -2.99 6.17 12.92
C GLU A 84 -3.58 5.58 14.20
N TRP A 85 -3.75 4.26 14.23
CA TRP A 85 -4.03 3.49 15.44
C TRP A 85 -2.86 2.57 15.71
N GLN A 86 -2.59 2.32 16.99
CA GLN A 86 -1.53 1.43 17.41
C GLN A 86 -2.09 0.38 18.37
N HIS A 87 -1.61 -0.85 18.22
CA HIS A 87 -1.80 -1.91 19.21
C HIS A 87 -0.53 -2.77 19.27
N HIS A 88 0.14 -2.79 20.41
CA HIS A 88 1.48 -3.40 20.55
C HIS A 88 2.47 -2.86 19.49
N GLN A 89 2.99 -3.73 18.61
CA GLN A 89 3.93 -3.38 17.55
C GLN A 89 3.25 -3.18 16.18
N TYR A 90 1.92 -3.25 16.13
CA TYR A 90 1.12 -2.99 14.94
C TYR A 90 0.70 -1.51 14.88
N HIS A 91 1.17 -0.82 13.84
CA HIS A 91 0.77 0.53 13.47
C HIS A 91 -0.12 0.48 12.22
N TYR A 92 -1.38 0.88 12.36
CA TYR A 92 -2.37 0.92 11.30
C TYR A 92 -2.68 2.36 10.89
N TYR A 93 -2.37 2.70 9.66
CA TYR A 93 -2.66 3.99 9.04
C TYR A 93 -3.86 3.84 8.11
N ALA A 94 -4.98 4.46 8.46
CA ALA A 94 -6.14 4.58 7.58
C ALA A 94 -6.01 5.85 6.74
N VAL A 95 -5.97 5.72 5.42
CA VAL A 95 -5.88 6.84 4.47
C VAL A 95 -7.15 6.86 3.63
N ASP A 96 -8.10 7.71 4.02
CA ASP A 96 -9.43 7.76 3.40
C ASP A 96 -9.44 8.69 2.18
N LEU A 97 -9.54 8.09 0.99
CA LEU A 97 -9.64 8.76 -0.30
C LEU A 97 -10.82 9.73 -0.37
N ALA A 98 -11.94 9.45 0.32
CA ALA A 98 -13.09 10.37 0.36
C ALA A 98 -12.73 11.74 0.95
N GLN A 99 -11.71 11.77 1.82
CA GLN A 99 -11.22 12.94 2.52
C GLN A 99 -9.85 13.43 1.99
N GLN A 100 -9.32 12.79 0.94
CA GLN A 100 -8.03 13.14 0.31
C GLN A 100 -8.23 13.53 -1.15
N PRO A 101 -8.97 14.61 -1.46
CA PRO A 101 -9.09 15.06 -2.83
C PRO A 101 -7.73 15.47 -3.38
N ARG A 102 -7.53 15.19 -4.67
CA ARG A 102 -6.37 15.70 -5.40
C ARG A 102 -6.36 17.23 -5.39
N ALA A 103 -5.21 17.82 -5.07
CA ALA A 103 -5.03 19.27 -5.04
C ALA A 103 -5.08 19.89 -6.45
N VAL A 104 -4.38 19.28 -7.41
CA VAL A 104 -4.36 19.66 -8.83
C VAL A 104 -4.46 18.40 -9.70
N LYS A 105 -5.23 18.43 -10.80
CA LYS A 105 -5.48 17.26 -11.66
C LYS A 105 -4.24 16.50 -12.15
N THR A 106 -3.10 17.17 -12.26
CA THR A 106 -1.84 16.63 -12.80
C THR A 106 -0.85 16.15 -11.72
N ASP A 107 -1.13 16.45 -10.45
CA ASP A 107 -0.23 16.10 -9.36
C ASP A 107 -0.45 14.66 -8.93
N ILE A 108 0.58 14.02 -8.39
CA ILE A 108 0.48 12.69 -7.81
C ILE A 108 -0.48 12.71 -6.61
N HIS A 109 -1.30 11.67 -6.48
CA HIS A 109 -2.30 11.58 -5.43
C HIS A 109 -1.65 11.62 -4.03
N PRO A 110 -2.13 12.48 -3.10
CA PRO A 110 -1.50 12.69 -1.79
C PRO A 110 -1.47 11.45 -0.90
N ALA A 111 -2.40 10.51 -1.10
CA ALA A 111 -2.43 9.22 -0.40
C ALA A 111 -1.21 8.35 -0.74
N LEU A 112 -0.81 8.27 -2.01
CA LEU A 112 0.35 7.49 -2.43
C LEU A 112 1.65 8.15 -1.98
N LEU A 113 1.73 9.49 -2.02
CA LEU A 113 2.86 10.23 -1.45
C LEU A 113 3.03 9.95 0.05
N PHE A 114 1.91 9.89 0.79
CA PHE A 114 1.96 9.51 2.20
C PHE A 114 2.49 8.09 2.40
N ALA A 115 2.01 7.13 1.62
CA ALA A 115 2.47 5.74 1.71
C ALA A 115 3.97 5.58 1.38
N LEU A 116 4.47 6.28 0.36
CA LEU A 116 5.89 6.30 0.02
C LEU A 116 6.75 6.90 1.13
N ASN A 117 6.29 8.00 1.74
CA ASN A 117 6.98 8.61 2.89
C ASN A 117 7.01 7.66 4.10
N GLN A 118 5.93 6.89 4.34
CA GLN A 118 5.93 5.85 5.37
C GLN A 118 6.95 4.77 5.05
N LEU A 119 6.97 4.25 3.81
CA LEU A 119 7.94 3.24 3.39
C LEU A 119 9.38 3.70 3.60
N GLU A 120 9.73 4.90 3.14
CA GLU A 120 11.05 5.48 3.32
C GLU A 120 11.43 5.58 4.81
N GLY A 121 10.52 6.11 5.63
CA GLY A 121 10.72 6.21 7.08
C GLY A 121 10.92 4.85 7.75
N GLN A 122 10.15 3.82 7.35
CA GLN A 122 10.33 2.47 7.87
C GLN A 122 11.67 1.88 7.46
N ILE A 123 12.14 2.10 6.22
CA ILE A 123 13.47 1.70 5.74
C ILE A 123 14.58 2.36 6.57
N THR A 124 14.51 3.67 6.79
CA THR A 124 15.49 4.38 7.63
C THR A 124 15.51 3.84 9.07
N ALA A 125 14.35 3.58 9.65
CA ALA A 125 14.25 3.03 11.00
C ALA A 125 14.85 1.61 11.09
N ALA A 126 14.55 0.74 10.12
CA ALA A 126 15.06 -0.63 10.08
C ALA A 126 16.59 -0.67 9.90
N LYS A 127 17.14 0.21 9.07
CA LYS A 127 18.60 0.40 8.94
C LYS A 127 19.26 0.76 10.27
N THR A 128 18.64 1.67 11.01
CA THR A 128 19.15 2.09 12.32
C THR A 128 19.11 0.95 13.35
N ALA A 129 18.15 0.02 13.20
CA ALA A 129 17.96 -1.12 14.09
C ALA A 129 18.68 -2.41 13.64
N ASP A 130 19.45 -2.39 12.55
CA ASP A 130 20.03 -3.59 11.90
C ASP A 130 18.99 -4.71 11.63
N GLN A 131 17.80 -4.29 11.18
CA GLN A 131 16.66 -5.17 10.91
C GLN A 131 16.30 -5.12 9.42
N LEU A 132 15.87 -6.27 8.88
CA LEU A 132 15.41 -6.35 7.50
C LEU A 132 13.90 -6.08 7.41
N ILE A 133 13.48 -5.50 6.28
CA ILE A 133 12.08 -5.25 5.95
C ILE A 133 11.56 -6.28 4.96
N MET A 134 10.34 -6.76 5.19
CA MET A 134 9.50 -7.41 4.19
C MET A 134 8.41 -6.43 3.73
N LEU A 135 8.42 -6.08 2.45
CA LEU A 135 7.42 -5.21 1.84
C LEU A 135 6.30 -6.05 1.22
N LEU A 136 5.05 -5.81 1.63
CA LEU A 136 3.86 -6.51 1.17
C LEU A 136 2.91 -5.49 0.55
N LEU A 137 2.55 -5.69 -0.71
CA LEU A 137 1.78 -4.73 -1.51
C LEU A 137 0.48 -5.39 -2.00
N PRO A 138 -0.55 -5.56 -1.13
CA PRO A 138 -1.89 -5.95 -1.56
C PRO A 138 -2.48 -4.85 -2.45
N THR A 139 -2.34 -5.02 -3.76
CA THR A 139 -2.63 -4.02 -4.77
C THR A 139 -3.96 -4.33 -5.44
N GLY A 140 -4.93 -3.44 -5.26
CA GLY A 140 -6.12 -3.36 -6.09
C GLY A 140 -6.01 -2.21 -7.10
N TRP A 141 -6.58 -2.42 -8.30
CA TRP A 141 -6.72 -1.36 -9.32
C TRP A 141 -8.12 -0.78 -9.39
N ASP A 142 -9.02 -1.23 -8.53
CA ASP A 142 -10.37 -0.67 -8.40
C ASP A 142 -10.42 0.72 -7.76
N SER A 143 -9.29 1.17 -7.19
CA SER A 143 -9.03 2.55 -6.80
C SER A 143 -8.66 3.45 -8.00
N HIS A 144 -8.60 2.91 -9.23
CA HIS A 144 -8.37 3.68 -10.44
C HIS A 144 -9.62 4.49 -10.85
N GLN A 145 -9.40 5.66 -11.45
CA GLN A 145 -10.47 6.58 -11.84
C GLN A 145 -11.35 5.98 -12.95
N ASP A 146 -10.76 5.19 -13.84
CA ASP A 146 -11.43 4.57 -14.99
C ASP A 146 -12.01 3.17 -14.68
N GLU A 147 -11.86 2.67 -13.45
CA GLU A 147 -12.57 1.46 -13.02
C GLU A 147 -14.08 1.70 -13.07
N THR A 148 -14.86 0.69 -13.44
CA THR A 148 -16.33 0.80 -13.53
C THR A 148 -17.05 -0.16 -12.59
N ALA A 149 -16.32 -1.06 -11.92
CA ALA A 149 -16.87 -2.02 -10.98
C ALA A 149 -17.70 -1.36 -9.86
N PHE A 150 -18.90 -1.88 -9.64
CA PHE A 150 -19.84 -1.37 -8.65
C PHE A 150 -19.24 -1.35 -7.23
N CYS A 151 -18.46 -2.37 -6.85
CA CYS A 151 -17.83 -2.46 -5.53
C CYS A 151 -16.85 -1.31 -5.22
N GLY A 152 -16.28 -0.64 -6.23
CA GLY A 152 -15.38 0.51 -6.06
C GLY A 152 -15.98 1.89 -6.37
N LYS A 153 -17.22 1.92 -6.90
CA LYS A 153 -17.85 3.14 -7.43
C LYS A 153 -19.28 3.40 -6.95
N LEU A 154 -19.99 2.42 -6.39
CA LEU A 154 -21.34 2.62 -5.88
C LEU A 154 -21.29 3.30 -4.51
N ILE A 155 -21.76 4.54 -4.45
CA ILE A 155 -21.83 5.38 -3.24
C ILE A 155 -23.29 5.79 -3.05
N ASP A 156 -23.88 5.47 -1.90
CA ASP A 156 -25.27 5.81 -1.56
C ASP A 156 -26.29 5.42 -2.65
N GLY A 157 -26.07 4.27 -3.30
CA GLY A 157 -26.93 3.76 -4.37
C GLY A 157 -26.75 4.44 -5.72
N GLN A 158 -25.75 5.33 -5.87
CA GLN A 158 -25.40 6.00 -7.12
C GLN A 158 -23.97 5.67 -7.55
N LEU A 159 -23.77 5.51 -8.85
CA LEU A 159 -22.41 5.38 -9.39
C LEU A 159 -21.69 6.71 -9.31
N MET A 160 -20.47 6.68 -8.78
CA MET A 160 -19.55 7.82 -8.72
C MET A 160 -19.42 8.48 -10.10
N SER A 161 -19.52 9.81 -10.13
CA SER A 161 -19.34 10.57 -11.36
C SER A 161 -17.88 10.53 -11.84
N GLU A 162 -17.67 10.72 -13.15
CA GLU A 162 -16.30 10.84 -13.72
C GLU A 162 -15.52 12.01 -13.08
N ALA A 163 -16.21 13.10 -12.73
CA ALA A 163 -15.60 14.25 -12.07
C ALA A 163 -15.12 13.90 -10.65
N ASP A 164 -15.91 13.15 -9.89
CA ASP A 164 -15.52 12.67 -8.56
C ASP A 164 -14.42 11.61 -8.64
N ALA A 165 -14.48 10.72 -9.63
CA ALA A 165 -13.42 9.75 -9.87
C ALA A 165 -12.07 10.45 -10.10
N LYS A 166 -12.01 11.43 -11.00
CA LYS A 166 -10.78 12.22 -11.24
C LYS A 166 -10.28 12.98 -10.00
N LYS A 167 -11.19 13.30 -9.07
CA LYS A 167 -10.89 14.04 -7.84
C LYS A 167 -10.33 13.14 -6.73
N TYR A 168 -10.84 11.93 -6.57
CA TYR A 168 -10.55 11.08 -5.39
C TYR A 168 -9.84 9.76 -5.72
N ARG A 169 -9.74 9.37 -6.99
CA ARG A 169 -9.18 8.08 -7.43
C ARG A 169 -7.84 8.27 -8.10
N PHE A 170 -7.08 7.19 -8.18
CA PHE A 170 -5.79 7.15 -8.84
C PHE A 170 -5.94 7.14 -10.36
N ASN A 171 -4.94 7.62 -11.07
CA ASN A 171 -4.80 7.47 -12.51
C ASN A 171 -3.51 6.70 -12.84
N ASN A 172 -3.25 6.45 -14.13
CA ASN A 172 -2.03 5.76 -14.55
C ASN A 172 -0.74 6.44 -14.08
N GLN A 173 -0.70 7.78 -14.07
CA GLN A 173 0.49 8.52 -13.65
C GLN A 173 0.78 8.29 -12.16
N ASP A 174 -0.27 8.26 -11.33
CA ASP A 174 -0.16 7.96 -9.90
C ASP A 174 0.44 6.57 -9.65
N LEU A 175 -0.12 5.55 -10.32
CA LEU A 175 0.28 4.17 -10.16
C LEU A 175 1.70 3.92 -10.66
N VAL A 176 2.04 4.44 -11.85
CA VAL A 176 3.41 4.35 -12.40
C VAL A 176 4.40 5.01 -11.45
N TYR A 177 4.10 6.22 -10.97
CA TYR A 177 4.96 6.92 -10.03
C TYR A 177 5.15 6.09 -8.75
N PHE A 178 4.07 5.54 -8.18
CA PHE A 178 4.17 4.69 -7.00
C PHE A 178 5.07 3.46 -7.23
N TYR A 179 4.90 2.75 -8.35
CA TYR A 179 5.73 1.59 -8.69
C TYR A 179 7.20 1.96 -8.87
N GLU A 180 7.48 3.07 -9.55
CA GLU A 180 8.84 3.57 -9.75
C GLU A 180 9.50 3.92 -8.42
N GLN A 181 8.80 4.65 -7.55
CA GLN A 181 9.34 5.07 -6.26
C GLN A 181 9.57 3.89 -5.31
N VAL A 182 8.67 2.90 -5.25
CA VAL A 182 8.89 1.67 -4.49
C VAL A 182 10.16 0.96 -4.94
N LEU A 183 10.38 0.84 -6.25
CA LEU A 183 11.58 0.17 -6.78
C LEU A 183 12.85 0.99 -6.60
N GLN A 184 12.78 2.32 -6.71
CA GLN A 184 13.92 3.20 -6.41
C GLN A 184 14.33 3.07 -4.95
N LEU A 185 13.37 3.09 -4.02
CA LEU A 185 13.62 2.84 -2.60
C LEU A 185 14.21 1.45 -2.38
N TYR A 186 13.71 0.41 -3.04
CA TYR A 186 14.30 -0.92 -2.96
C TYR A 186 15.74 -0.95 -3.47
N LYS A 187 16.03 -0.41 -4.66
CA LYS A 187 17.37 -0.42 -5.25
C LYS A 187 18.39 0.31 -4.38
N ALA A 188 18.00 1.44 -3.79
CA ALA A 188 18.84 2.22 -2.91
C ALA A 188 19.09 1.57 -1.53
N ASN A 189 18.32 0.53 -1.16
CA ASN A 189 18.33 -0.06 0.17
C ASN A 189 18.25 -1.60 0.12
N LYS A 190 18.77 -2.23 -0.93
CA LYS A 190 18.59 -3.66 -1.23
C LYS A 190 19.09 -4.56 -0.08
N GLU A 191 20.15 -4.15 0.60
CA GLU A 191 20.73 -4.81 1.77
C GLU A 191 19.81 -4.84 3.00
N SER A 192 18.83 -3.94 3.06
CA SER A 192 17.87 -3.82 4.17
C SER A 192 16.49 -4.39 3.86
N VAL A 193 16.30 -4.96 2.68
CA VAL A 193 15.01 -5.52 2.24
C VAL A 193 15.15 -7.02 2.04
N ALA A 194 14.46 -7.80 2.87
CA ALA A 194 14.40 -9.26 2.77
C ALA A 194 13.61 -9.73 1.54
N GLY A 195 12.59 -8.97 1.15
CA GLY A 195 11.79 -9.28 -0.02
C GLY A 195 10.66 -8.28 -0.27
N ILE A 196 10.11 -8.35 -1.48
CA ILE A 196 8.91 -7.63 -1.89
C ILE A 196 7.91 -8.67 -2.41
N TYR A 197 6.70 -8.65 -1.87
CA TYR A 197 5.58 -9.41 -2.39
C TYR A 197 4.52 -8.46 -2.94
N TRP A 198 4.25 -8.57 -4.24
CA TRP A 198 3.18 -7.85 -4.92
C TRP A 198 1.96 -8.76 -5.05
N GLY A 199 0.94 -8.54 -4.23
CA GLY A 199 -0.30 -9.31 -4.26
C GLY A 199 -1.34 -8.60 -5.11
N LEU A 200 -2.04 -9.30 -5.99
CA LEU A 200 -3.20 -8.75 -6.68
C LEU A 200 -4.47 -8.99 -5.84
N GLU A 201 -5.22 -7.92 -5.62
CA GLU A 201 -6.52 -7.91 -4.95
C GLU A 201 -7.62 -7.45 -5.92
N GLY A 202 -8.22 -6.27 -5.73
CA GLY A 202 -9.29 -5.73 -6.55
C GLY A 202 -8.88 -5.25 -7.95
N GLY A 203 -9.87 -4.88 -8.75
CA GLY A 203 -9.73 -4.60 -10.19
C GLY A 203 -10.57 -5.58 -11.01
N TYR A 204 -11.86 -5.33 -11.04
CA TYR A 204 -12.86 -6.32 -11.47
C TYR A 204 -13.25 -6.19 -12.94
N ASP A 205 -13.09 -5.01 -13.54
CA ASP A 205 -13.30 -4.83 -14.97
C ASP A 205 -12.11 -5.40 -15.76
N GLN A 206 -12.42 -6.17 -16.81
CA GLN A 206 -11.42 -6.75 -17.69
C GLN A 206 -10.50 -5.72 -18.34
N ALA A 207 -11.05 -4.57 -18.73
CA ALA A 207 -10.27 -3.50 -19.29
C ALA A 207 -9.22 -3.00 -18.29
N MET A 208 -9.54 -2.98 -16.99
CA MET A 208 -8.64 -2.50 -15.94
C MET A 208 -7.39 -3.36 -15.82
N TYR A 209 -7.53 -4.66 -15.55
CA TYR A 209 -6.34 -5.52 -15.42
C TYR A 209 -5.58 -5.69 -16.75
N THR A 210 -6.27 -5.66 -17.89
CA THR A 210 -5.63 -5.71 -19.22
C THR A 210 -4.75 -4.49 -19.48
N GLN A 211 -5.10 -3.34 -18.90
CA GLN A 211 -4.30 -2.12 -18.97
C GLN A 211 -3.20 -2.07 -17.91
N GLN A 212 -3.53 -2.40 -16.65
CA GLN A 212 -2.64 -2.18 -15.52
C GLN A 212 -1.55 -3.25 -15.37
N ILE A 213 -1.81 -4.51 -15.73
CA ILE A 213 -0.77 -5.57 -15.68
C ILE A 213 0.41 -5.21 -16.60
N PRO A 214 0.22 -4.90 -17.89
CA PRO A 214 1.33 -4.52 -18.76
C PRO A 214 2.06 -3.26 -18.28
N LEU A 215 1.31 -2.27 -17.77
CA LEU A 215 1.87 -1.03 -17.24
C LEU A 215 2.82 -1.32 -16.07
N MET A 216 2.34 -2.06 -15.06
CA MET A 216 3.14 -2.48 -13.92
C MET A 216 4.36 -3.28 -14.37
N LEU A 217 4.18 -4.34 -15.16
CA LEU A 217 5.29 -5.19 -15.62
C LEU A 217 6.34 -4.42 -16.42
N THR A 218 5.92 -3.46 -17.25
CA THR A 218 6.84 -2.61 -18.02
C THR A 218 7.64 -1.72 -17.09
N THR A 219 6.99 -1.08 -16.12
CA THR A 219 7.66 -0.25 -15.12
C THR A 219 8.65 -1.08 -14.29
N LEU A 220 8.24 -2.25 -13.79
CA LEU A 220 9.12 -3.17 -13.07
C LEU A 220 10.34 -3.55 -13.93
N ALA A 221 10.12 -3.94 -15.20
CA ALA A 221 11.19 -4.35 -16.10
C ALA A 221 12.17 -3.21 -16.42
N LEU A 222 11.69 -1.97 -16.54
CA LEU A 222 12.55 -0.80 -16.78
C LEU A 222 13.41 -0.49 -15.56
N GLN A 223 12.85 -0.54 -14.36
CA GLN A 223 13.57 -0.21 -13.13
C GLN A 223 14.51 -1.32 -12.67
N LEU A 224 14.19 -2.59 -12.94
CA LEU A 224 15.00 -3.75 -12.55
C LEU A 224 16.13 -4.10 -13.52
N LYS A 225 16.23 -3.45 -14.69
CA LYS A 225 17.41 -3.57 -15.54
C LYS A 225 18.64 -3.11 -14.74
N GLU A 226 19.61 -4.01 -14.58
CA GLU A 226 20.90 -3.68 -13.98
C GLU A 226 21.58 -2.59 -14.82
N GLU A 227 22.15 -1.59 -14.16
CA GLU A 227 23.19 -0.80 -14.81
C GLU A 227 24.34 -1.77 -15.13
N PRO A 228 24.88 -1.79 -16.37
CA PRO A 228 26.03 -2.61 -16.67
C PRO A 228 27.14 -2.25 -15.69
N ASN A 229 27.56 -3.22 -14.88
CA ASN A 229 28.68 -3.10 -13.96
C ASN A 229 29.78 -2.30 -14.64
N ALA A 230 30.15 -1.15 -14.06
CA ALA A 230 31.39 -0.49 -14.40
C ALA A 230 32.49 -1.54 -14.23
N SER A 231 33.02 -2.03 -15.36
CA SER A 231 34.10 -3.01 -15.38
C SER A 231 35.19 -2.56 -14.40
N PRO A 232 35.75 -3.45 -13.56
CA PRO A 232 36.94 -3.09 -12.82
C PRO A 232 38.00 -2.71 -13.87
N CYS A 233 38.40 -1.45 -13.84
CA CYS A 233 39.58 -0.99 -14.55
C CYS A 233 40.75 -1.80 -13.97
N LEU A 234 41.13 -2.87 -14.67
CA LEU A 234 42.37 -3.60 -14.44
C LEU A 234 43.49 -2.62 -14.74
N MET A 235 44.03 -1.99 -13.69
CA MET A 235 45.37 -1.42 -13.76
C MET A 235 46.35 -2.60 -13.74
N CYS A 236 46.97 -2.85 -14.89
CA CYS A 236 48.26 -3.52 -15.01
C CYS A 236 49.34 -2.44 -15.18
#